data_AF-A0A3B9I4E2-F1
#
_entry.id   AF-A0A3B9I4E2-F1
#
_cell.length_a   1.000
_cell.length_b   1.000
_cell.length_c   1.000
_cell.angle_alpha   90.00
_cell.angle_beta   90.00
_cell.angle_gamma   90.00
#
_symmetry.space_group_name_H-M   'P 1'
#
loop_
_entity.id
_entity.type
_entity.pdbx_description
1 polymer ?
#
loop_
_entity_poly.entity_id
_entity_poly.type
_entity_poly.pdbx_seq_one_letter_code
_entity_poly.pdbx_strand_id
1 'polypeptide(L)'
;MGTLYKRFLLISLSLFILLTSVFVYLYNKVDQRIRDEIETVTRYKTDDLSERISLYFDMNSSKMLDAADFITRLPADEEKISDYLKSKLLRSEAFSVLFFANKENKVINTLDWIQPENFDPASRPWYYNAIERQNV
;
A
#
# COMPACT_ATOMS: atom_id res chain seq x y z
N MET A 1 -43.24 -6.77 63.22
CA MET A 1 -43.22 -6.72 61.74
C MET A 1 -42.03 -5.99 61.12
N GLY A 2 -41.44 -4.96 61.76
CA GLY A 2 -40.37 -4.14 61.14
C GLY A 2 -39.00 -4.81 60.95
N THR A 3 -38.63 -5.83 61.73
CA THR A 3 -37.29 -6.47 61.65
C THR A 3 -37.18 -7.47 60.50
N LEU A 4 -38.22 -8.24 60.21
CA LEU A 4 -38.27 -9.16 59.06
C LEU A 4 -38.26 -8.40 57.72
N TYR A 5 -39.02 -7.31 57.63
CA TYR A 5 -39.03 -6.45 56.44
C TYR A 5 -37.66 -5.81 56.17
N LYS A 6 -36.98 -5.29 57.21
CA LYS A 6 -35.61 -4.77 57.08
C LYS A 6 -34.61 -5.83 56.60
N ARG A 7 -34.72 -7.07 57.10
CA ARG A 7 -33.86 -8.18 56.65
C ARG A 7 -34.12 -8.55 55.18
N PHE A 8 -35.39 -8.60 54.78
CA PHE A 8 -35.76 -8.87 53.39
C PHE A 8 -35.21 -7.79 52.44
N LEU A 9 -35.36 -6.51 52.80
CA LEU A 9 -34.81 -5.39 52.04
C LEU A 9 -33.29 -5.45 51.91
N LEU A 10 -32.56 -5.81 52.98
CA LEU A 10 -31.11 -5.95 52.94
C LEU A 10 -30.66 -7.08 52.01
N ILE A 11 -31.37 -8.21 52.01
CA ILE A 11 -31.08 -9.35 51.13
C ILE A 11 -31.36 -8.97 49.67
N SER A 12 -32.50 -8.33 49.39
CA SER A 12 -32.83 -7.90 48.02
C SER A 12 -31.85 -6.85 47.50
N LEU A 13 -31.41 -5.92 48.35
CA LEU A 13 -30.41 -4.91 47.98
C LEU A 13 -29.06 -5.57 47.68
N SER A 14 -28.64 -6.54 48.50
CA SER A 14 -27.39 -7.27 48.30
C SER A 14 -27.42 -8.08 46.99
N LEU A 15 -28.55 -8.74 46.70
CA LEU A 15 -28.77 -9.44 45.43
C LEU A 15 -28.72 -8.49 44.23
N PHE A 16 -29.33 -7.32 44.35
CA PHE A 16 -29.31 -6.31 43.30
C PHE A 16 -27.89 -5.83 43.00
N ILE A 17 -27.10 -5.49 44.03
CA ILE A 17 -25.71 -5.06 43.88
C ILE A 17 -24.87 -6.16 43.22
N LEU A 18 -25.05 -7.41 43.63
CA LEU A 18 -24.32 -8.54 43.06
C LEU A 18 -24.66 -8.72 41.58
N LEU A 19 -25.94 -8.65 41.23
CA LEU A 19 -26.41 -8.74 39.86
C LEU A 19 -25.82 -7.61 39.00
N THR A 20 -25.90 -6.36 39.45
CA THR A 20 -25.33 -5.21 38.74
C THR A 20 -23.82 -5.36 38.55
N SER A 21 -23.10 -5.85 39.57
CA SER A 21 -21.66 -6.06 39.48
C SER A 21 -21.29 -7.10 38.43
N VAL A 22 -22.05 -8.19 38.32
CA VAL A 22 -21.87 -9.19 37.26
C VAL A 22 -22.11 -8.59 35.88
N PHE A 23 -23.17 -7.79 35.72
CA PHE A 23 -23.46 -7.14 34.44
C PHE A 23 -22.37 -6.14 34.03
N VAL A 24 -21.86 -5.33 34.96
CA VAL A 24 -20.75 -4.41 34.70
C VAL A 24 -19.49 -5.17 34.30
N TYR A 25 -19.17 -6.27 35.01
CA TYR A 25 -18.02 -7.11 34.66
C TYR A 25 -18.16 -7.72 33.26
N LEU A 26 -19.33 -8.26 32.92
CA LEU A 26 -19.60 -8.83 31.60
C LEU A 26 -19.51 -7.76 30.51
N TYR A 27 -20.10 -6.58 30.72
CA TYR A 27 -20.04 -5.46 29.79
C TYR A 27 -18.58 -5.08 29.48
N ASN A 28 -17.77 -4.87 30.51
CA ASN A 28 -16.36 -4.50 30.34
C ASN A 28 -15.57 -5.58 29.59
N LYS A 29 -15.84 -6.86 29.87
CA LYS A 29 -15.18 -7.97 29.19
C LYS A 29 -15.58 -8.08 27.72
N VAL A 30 -16.84 -7.80 27.40
CA VAL A 30 -17.33 -7.77 26.01
C VAL A 30 -16.75 -6.57 25.26
N ASP A 31 -16.74 -5.37 25.87
CA ASP A 31 -16.14 -4.17 25.27
C ASP A 31 -14.66 -4.39 24.95
N GLN A 32 -13.89 -4.96 25.88
CA GLN A 32 -12.48 -5.33 25.63
C GLN A 32 -12.32 -6.29 24.46
N ARG A 33 -13.09 -7.39 24.42
CA ARG A 33 -13.02 -8.36 23.32
C ARG A 33 -13.38 -7.74 21.97
N ILE A 34 -14.38 -6.85 21.94
CA ILE A 34 -14.76 -6.15 20.71
C ILE A 34 -13.61 -5.25 20.25
N ARG A 35 -12.95 -4.52 21.16
CA ARG A 35 -11.80 -3.69 20.82
C ARG A 35 -10.64 -4.51 20.28
N ASP A 36 -10.30 -5.61 20.96
CA ASP A 36 -9.20 -6.50 20.55
C ASP A 36 -9.47 -7.11 19.16
N GLU A 37 -10.71 -7.52 18.89
CA GLU A 37 -11.13 -8.04 17.59
C GLU A 37 -11.05 -6.96 16.51
N ILE A 38 -11.53 -5.75 16.78
CA ILE A 38 -11.45 -4.61 15.84
C ILE A 38 -9.99 -4.29 15.53
N GLU A 39 -9.12 -4.24 16.53
CA GLU A 39 -7.69 -3.98 16.34
C GLU A 39 -7.05 -5.08 15.51
N THR A 40 -7.33 -6.34 15.84
CA THR A 40 -6.80 -7.51 15.16
C THR A 40 -7.24 -7.56 13.70
N VAL A 41 -8.53 -7.38 13.42
CA VAL A 41 -9.06 -7.36 12.04
C VAL A 41 -8.51 -6.17 11.27
N THR A 42 -8.40 -5.00 11.89
CA THR A 42 -7.81 -3.80 11.26
C THR A 42 -6.36 -4.04 10.89
N ARG A 43 -5.57 -4.63 11.81
CA ARG A 43 -4.17 -4.98 11.57
C ARG A 43 -4.05 -5.97 10.41
N TYR A 44 -4.80 -7.07 10.44
CA TYR A 44 -4.79 -8.05 9.35
C TYR A 44 -5.16 -7.45 7.99
N LYS A 45 -6.17 -6.59 7.93
CA LYS A 45 -6.54 -5.89 6.68
C LYS A 45 -5.46 -4.92 6.20
N THR A 46 -4.77 -4.27 7.14
CA THR A 46 -3.66 -3.36 6.82
C THR A 46 -2.47 -4.15 6.29
N ASP A 47 -2.13 -5.27 6.92
CA ASP A 47 -1.06 -6.16 6.51
C ASP A 47 -1.33 -6.76 5.12
N ASP A 48 -2.55 -7.28 4.89
CA ASP A 48 -3.00 -7.79 3.59
C ASP A 48 -2.94 -6.71 2.51
N LEU A 49 -3.42 -5.50 2.80
CA LEU A 49 -3.35 -4.39 1.85
C LEU A 49 -1.89 -4.03 1.54
N SER A 50 -1.02 -3.98 2.55
CA SER A 50 0.40 -3.69 2.37
C SER A 50 1.07 -4.77 1.51
N GLU A 51 0.78 -6.05 1.75
CA GLU A 51 1.29 -7.16 0.95
C GLU A 51 0.83 -7.05 -0.50
N ARG A 52 -0.46 -6.78 -0.73
CA ARG A 52 -1.01 -6.60 -2.08
C ARG A 52 -0.39 -5.41 -2.81
N ILE A 53 -0.13 -4.30 -2.10
CA ILE A 53 0.58 -3.15 -2.65
C ILE A 53 2.03 -3.52 -3.01
N SER A 54 2.75 -4.20 -2.13
CA SER A 54 4.13 -4.65 -2.38
C SER A 54 4.18 -5.60 -3.60
N LEU A 55 3.31 -6.61 -3.65
CA LEU A 55 3.22 -7.52 -4.79
C LEU A 55 2.92 -6.79 -6.10
N TYR A 56 2.01 -5.81 -6.06
CA TYR A 56 1.71 -4.98 -7.22
C TYR A 56 2.95 -4.21 -7.69
N PHE A 57 3.72 -3.61 -6.79
CA PHE A 57 4.95 -2.90 -7.14
C PHE A 57 6.05 -3.85 -7.63
N ASP A 58 6.22 -5.02 -7.00
CA ASP A 58 7.23 -6.01 -7.37
C ASP A 58 6.97 -6.56 -8.79
N MET A 59 5.72 -6.94 -9.07
CA MET A 59 5.34 -7.43 -10.39
C MET A 59 5.58 -6.38 -11.48
N ASN A 60 5.26 -5.11 -11.22
CA ASN A 60 5.43 -4.06 -12.21
C ASN A 60 6.88 -3.59 -12.33
N SER A 61 7.66 -3.64 -11.24
CA SER A 61 9.11 -3.38 -11.26
C SER A 61 9.84 -4.46 -12.06
N SER A 62 9.47 -5.72 -11.90
CA SER A 62 10.01 -6.83 -12.69
C SER A 62 9.78 -6.63 -14.19
N LYS A 63 8.56 -6.25 -14.60
CA LYS A 63 8.27 -5.88 -15.99
C LYS A 63 9.12 -4.71 -16.50
N MET A 64 9.41 -3.71 -15.66
CA MET A 64 10.27 -2.58 -16.01
C MET A 64 11.73 -3.02 -16.18
N LEU A 65 12.23 -3.92 -15.33
CA LEU A 65 13.58 -4.47 -15.44
C LEU A 65 13.74 -5.32 -16.71
N ASP A 66 12.76 -6.17 -17.02
CA ASP A 66 12.73 -6.95 -18.27
C ASP A 66 12.73 -6.03 -19.50
N ALA A 67 11.96 -4.93 -19.44
CA ALA A 67 11.94 -3.93 -20.49
C ALA A 67 13.29 -3.22 -20.64
N ALA A 68 13.94 -2.87 -19.53
CA ALA A 68 15.25 -2.25 -19.53
C ALA A 68 16.32 -3.18 -20.15
N ASP A 69 16.35 -4.46 -19.74
CA ASP A 69 17.28 -5.46 -20.30
C ASP A 69 17.04 -5.72 -21.80
N PHE A 70 15.77 -5.67 -22.24
CA PHE A 70 15.48 -5.77 -23.67
C PHE A 70 16.00 -4.55 -24.45
N ILE A 71 15.76 -3.33 -23.94
CA ILE A 71 16.17 -2.08 -24.59
C ILE A 71 17.70 -1.98 -24.67
N THR A 72 18.44 -2.41 -23.64
CA THR A 72 19.92 -2.38 -23.67
C THR A 72 20.53 -3.34 -24.69
N ARG A 73 19.78 -4.36 -25.13
CA ARG A 73 20.19 -5.32 -26.17
C ARG A 73 19.75 -4.92 -27.56
N LEU A 74 18.82 -3.98 -27.70
CA LEU A 74 18.44 -3.44 -29.00
C LEU A 74 19.59 -2.58 -29.56
N PRO A 75 19.75 -2.54 -30.90
CA PRO A 75 20.48 -1.45 -31.54
C PRO A 75 19.91 -0.12 -31.07
N ALA A 76 20.74 0.94 -31.02
CA ALA A 76 20.34 2.30 -30.65
C ALA A 76 19.42 2.94 -31.72
N ASP A 77 18.28 2.32 -31.93
CA ASP A 77 17.23 2.66 -32.89
C ASP A 77 16.03 3.16 -32.10
N GLU A 78 15.83 4.47 -32.15
CA GLU A 78 14.88 5.17 -31.30
C GLU A 78 13.44 4.83 -31.64
N GLU A 79 13.16 4.59 -32.93
CA GLU A 79 11.84 4.21 -33.41
C GLU A 79 11.46 2.84 -32.84
N LYS A 80 12.39 1.87 -32.89
CA LYS A 80 12.17 0.55 -32.30
C LYS A 80 11.97 0.60 -30.79
N ILE A 81 12.72 1.43 -30.07
CA ILE A 81 12.54 1.60 -28.63
C ILE A 81 11.17 2.24 -28.34
N SER A 82 10.78 3.29 -29.07
CA SER A 82 9.47 3.92 -28.96
C SER A 82 8.34 2.93 -29.20
N ASP A 83 8.37 2.18 -30.30
CA ASP A 83 7.35 1.20 -30.65
C ASP A 83 7.25 0.07 -29.62
N TYR A 84 8.39 -0.39 -29.12
CA TYR A 84 8.44 -1.36 -28.04
C TYR A 84 7.74 -0.81 -26.79
N LEU A 85 8.10 0.39 -26.33
CA LEU A 85 7.48 1.02 -25.16
C LEU A 85 5.97 1.24 -25.36
N LYS A 86 5.53 1.67 -26.55
CA LYS A 86 4.11 1.84 -26.89
C LYS A 86 3.37 0.49 -26.81
N SER A 87 3.97 -0.58 -27.33
CA SER A 87 3.38 -1.92 -27.27
C SER A 87 3.23 -2.45 -25.83
N LYS A 88 4.16 -2.09 -24.93
CA LYS A 88 4.11 -2.45 -23.51
C LYS A 88 3.07 -1.64 -22.76
N LEU A 89 2.95 -0.34 -23.06
CA LEU A 89 1.94 0.53 -22.47
C LEU A 89 0.52 0.06 -22.83
N LEU A 90 0.28 -0.30 -24.10
CA LEU A 90 -1.02 -0.81 -24.56
C LEU A 90 -1.49 -2.08 -23.83
N ARG A 91 -0.58 -2.82 -23.21
CA ARG A 91 -0.87 -4.07 -22.47
C ARG A 91 -0.80 -3.89 -20.96
N SER A 92 -0.64 -2.67 -20.47
CA SER A 92 -0.47 -2.38 -19.04
C SER A 92 -1.48 -1.34 -18.56
N GLU A 93 -2.24 -1.68 -17.53
CA GLU A 93 -3.05 -0.71 -16.79
C GLU A 93 -2.24 -0.01 -15.68
N ALA A 94 -0.99 -0.45 -15.43
CA ALA A 94 -0.18 0.04 -14.31
C ALA A 94 0.57 1.35 -14.60
N PHE A 95 0.70 1.71 -15.87
CA PHE A 95 1.52 2.85 -16.29
C PHE A 95 0.69 3.80 -17.16
N SER A 96 0.85 5.11 -16.93
CA SER A 96 0.26 6.15 -17.79
C SER A 96 1.18 6.55 -18.94
N VAL A 97 2.49 6.40 -18.73
CA VAL A 97 3.54 6.71 -19.70
C VAL A 97 4.72 5.78 -19.44
N LEU A 98 5.39 5.38 -20.52
CA LEU A 98 6.70 4.72 -20.44
C LEU A 98 7.73 5.56 -21.19
N PHE A 99 8.93 5.62 -20.66
CA PHE A 99 10.03 6.37 -21.27
C PHE A 99 11.37 5.73 -20.94
N PHE A 100 12.34 6.01 -21.81
CA PHE A 100 13.73 5.60 -21.70
C PHE A 100 14.59 6.84 -21.87
N ALA A 101 15.53 7.05 -20.96
CA ALA A 101 16.51 8.13 -21.05
C ALA A 101 17.91 7.53 -21.13
N ASN A 102 18.69 7.94 -22.12
CA ASN A 102 20.06 7.50 -22.27
C ASN A 102 21.05 8.43 -21.54
N LYS A 103 22.35 8.11 -21.61
CA LYS A 103 23.43 8.94 -21.03
C LYS A 103 23.73 10.22 -21.82
N GLU A 104 23.17 10.35 -23.02
CA GLU A 104 23.33 11.51 -23.90
C GLU A 104 22.19 12.53 -23.71
N ASN A 105 21.46 12.43 -22.59
CA ASN A 105 20.32 13.26 -22.22
C ASN A 105 19.13 13.20 -23.19
N LYS A 106 19.05 12.15 -24.02
CA LYS A 106 17.92 11.94 -24.91
C LYS A 106 16.85 11.10 -24.24
N VAL A 107 15.61 11.55 -24.34
CA VAL A 107 14.43 10.83 -23.84
C VAL A 107 13.57 10.32 -24.99
N ILE A 108 13.32 9.02 -25.00
CA ILE A 108 12.36 8.35 -25.88
C ILE A 108 11.16 8.02 -25.02
N ASN A 109 9.94 8.36 -25.45
CA ASN A 109 8.75 8.16 -24.64
C ASN A 109 7.54 7.72 -25.47
N THR A 110 6.52 7.20 -24.80
CA THR A 110 5.29 6.71 -25.44
C THR A 110 4.33 7.81 -25.86
N LEU A 111 4.53 9.03 -25.37
CA LEU A 111 3.76 10.20 -25.79
C LEU A 111 4.47 10.85 -26.98
N ASP A 112 3.75 11.65 -27.74
CA ASP A 112 4.37 12.53 -28.74
C ASP A 112 4.94 13.79 -28.05
N TRP A 113 5.54 13.62 -26.87
CA TRP A 113 6.12 14.69 -26.08
C TRP A 113 7.50 15.06 -26.64
N ILE A 114 7.62 16.33 -27.01
CA ILE A 114 8.87 16.92 -27.50
C ILE A 114 9.65 17.47 -26.30
N GLN A 115 10.89 16.99 -26.14
CA GLN A 115 11.79 17.39 -25.05
C GLN A 115 12.13 18.90 -25.15
N PRO A 116 11.91 19.69 -24.08
CA PRO A 116 12.38 21.08 -24.01
C PRO A 116 13.91 21.18 -24.10
N GLU A 117 14.43 22.27 -24.66
CA GLU A 117 15.89 22.48 -24.85
C GLU A 117 16.69 22.42 -23.54
N ASN A 118 16.08 22.79 -22.41
CA ASN A 118 16.70 22.80 -21.09
C ASN A 118 16.35 21.56 -20.24
N PHE A 119 15.76 20.53 -20.84
CA PHE A 119 15.42 19.32 -20.12
C PHE A 119 16.66 18.45 -19.92
N ASP A 120 17.06 18.30 -18.67
CA ASP A 120 18.12 17.39 -18.24
C ASP A 120 17.53 16.17 -17.52
N PRO A 121 17.56 14.97 -18.11
CA PRO A 121 17.17 13.73 -17.44
C PRO A 121 17.93 13.47 -16.14
N ALA A 122 19.23 13.80 -16.08
CA ALA A 122 20.09 13.51 -14.94
C ALA A 122 19.70 14.30 -13.69
N SER A 123 19.11 15.48 -13.86
CA SER A 123 18.54 16.29 -12.77
C SER A 123 17.26 15.70 -12.16
N ARG A 124 16.65 14.68 -12.79
CA ARG A 124 15.34 14.17 -12.38
C ARG A 124 15.48 13.11 -11.29
N PRO A 125 14.61 13.13 -10.24
CA PRO A 125 14.70 12.16 -9.14
C PRO A 125 14.66 10.71 -9.59
N TRP A 126 13.89 10.38 -10.62
CA TRP A 126 13.79 9.02 -11.14
C TRP A 126 15.10 8.54 -11.79
N TYR A 127 15.87 9.43 -12.42
CA TYR A 127 17.15 9.10 -13.04
C TYR A 127 18.24 8.99 -11.97
N TYR A 128 18.29 9.97 -11.06
CA TYR A 128 19.20 9.96 -9.92
C TYR A 128 19.03 8.69 -9.08
N ASN A 129 17.80 8.37 -8.67
CA ASN A 129 17.52 7.19 -7.86
C ASN A 129 17.85 5.88 -8.59
N ALA A 130 17.68 5.82 -9.91
CA ALA A 130 18.01 4.62 -10.69
C ALA A 130 19.53 4.38 -10.75
N ILE A 131 20.32 5.44 -10.90
CA ILE A 131 21.78 5.35 -10.90
C ILE A 131 22.33 5.03 -9.50
N GLU A 132 21.82 5.70 -8.47
CA GLU A 132 22.25 5.49 -7.09
C GLU A 132 22.01 4.03 -6.66
N ARG A 133 20.83 3.48 -7.00
CA ARG A 133 20.48 2.09 -6.67
C ARG A 133 21.14 1.01 -7.53
N GLN A 134 21.76 1.36 -8.66
CA GLN A 134 22.58 0.43 -9.45
C GLN A 134 24.03 0.32 -8.93
N ASN A 135 24.50 1.30 -8.16
CA ASN A 135 25.87 1.35 -7.63
C ASN A 135 25.99 0.80 -6.20
N VAL A 136 24.94 0.13 -5.70
CA VAL A 136 24.90 -0.61 -4.42
C VAL A 136 24.63 -2.07 -4.75
#